data_AF-A0A923Y310-F1
#
_entry.id   AF-A0A923Y310-F1
#
_cell.length_a   1.000
_cell.length_b   1.000
_cell.length_c   1.000
_cell.angle_alpha   90.00
_cell.angle_beta   90.00
_cell.angle_gamma   90.00
#
_symmetry.space_group_name_H-M   'P 1'
#
loop_
_entity.id
_entity.type
_entity.pdbx_description
1 polymer ?
#
loop_
_entity_poly.entity_id
_entity_poly.type
_entity_poly.pdbx_seq_one_letter_code
_entity_poly.pdbx_strand_id
1 'polypeptide(L)'
;MTDPNLTDFYVRVARIKTARAKGYGFEAPGALGRSYHVRLPSHRRAILTPLLFLLLCGFLLKGTLYHVVGAESYDGRVTALRTGKGIEPVGGWLMQAEPATRFIAAQITRGLALIR
;
A
#
# COMPACT_ATOMS: atom_id res chain seq x y z
N MET A 1 19.21 57.89 -5.91
CA MET A 1 19.00 57.25 -7.22
C MET A 1 19.56 55.84 -7.13
N THR A 2 18.71 54.82 -7.15
CA THR A 2 19.16 53.42 -7.14
C THR A 2 19.70 53.09 -8.53
N ASP A 3 20.92 52.59 -8.62
CA ASP A 3 21.52 52.19 -9.89
C ASP A 3 20.64 51.10 -10.56
N PRO A 4 20.09 51.37 -11.76
CA PRO A 4 19.27 50.41 -12.49
C PRO A 4 20.00 49.08 -12.80
N ASN A 5 21.33 49.09 -12.84
CA ASN A 5 22.11 47.88 -13.06
C ASN A 5 22.14 46.97 -11.82
N LEU A 6 22.18 47.55 -10.62
CA LEU A 6 22.14 46.81 -9.36
C LEU A 6 20.79 46.10 -9.16
N THR A 7 19.67 46.76 -9.48
CA THR A 7 18.35 46.15 -9.36
C THR A 7 18.18 44.96 -10.31
N ASP A 8 18.61 45.09 -11.57
CA ASP A 8 18.56 43.99 -12.54
C ASP A 8 19.47 42.81 -12.14
N PHE A 9 20.65 43.11 -11.56
CA PHE A 9 21.52 42.09 -10.98
C PHE A 9 20.81 41.30 -9.87
N TYR A 10 20.16 41.97 -8.91
CA TYR A 10 19.46 41.29 -7.82
C TYR A 10 18.28 40.44 -8.30
N VAL A 11 17.52 40.91 -9.30
CA VAL A 11 16.42 40.14 -9.90
C VAL A 11 16.93 38.84 -10.54
N ARG A 12 18.06 38.90 -11.26
CA ARG A 12 18.69 37.72 -11.87
C ARG A 12 19.17 36.72 -10.81
N VAL A 13 19.83 37.20 -9.76
CA VAL A 13 20.28 36.35 -8.65
C VAL A 13 19.10 35.70 -7.93
N ALA A 14 18.02 36.45 -7.70
CA ALA A 14 16.80 35.92 -7.09
C ALA A 14 16.17 34.80 -7.94
N ARG A 15 16.14 34.96 -9.27
CA ARG A 15 15.68 33.92 -10.20
C ARG A 15 16.52 32.65 -10.10
N ILE A 16 17.85 32.78 -10.08
CA ILE A 16 18.78 31.63 -9.96
C ILE A 16 18.59 30.93 -8.61
N LYS A 17 18.50 31.68 -7.50
CA LYS A 17 18.26 31.12 -6.17
C LYS A 17 16.93 30.37 -6.09
N THR A 18 15.87 30.94 -6.68
CA THR A 18 14.55 30.31 -6.75
C THR A 18 14.58 29.03 -7.57
N ALA A 19 15.29 29.02 -8.70
CA ALA A 19 15.46 27.84 -9.55
C ALA A 19 16.24 26.73 -8.82
N ARG A 20 17.33 27.10 -8.12
CA ARG A 20 18.13 26.16 -7.33
C ARG A 20 17.35 25.58 -6.15
N ALA A 21 16.58 26.40 -5.44
CA ALA A 21 15.72 25.95 -4.33
C ALA A 21 14.64 24.95 -4.78
N LYS A 22 14.17 25.07 -6.03
CA LYS A 22 13.21 24.13 -6.66
C LYS A 22 13.88 22.88 -7.25
N GLY A 23 15.20 22.76 -7.12
CA GLY A 23 15.98 21.62 -7.61
C GLY A 23 16.08 21.54 -9.13
N TYR A 24 15.97 22.67 -9.85
CA TYR A 24 16.27 22.69 -11.27
C TYR A 24 17.77 22.52 -11.50
N GLY A 25 18.15 21.54 -12.31
CA GLY A 25 19.53 21.33 -12.75
C GLY A 25 19.92 22.33 -13.83
N PHE A 26 21.21 22.51 -14.05
CA PHE A 26 21.72 23.30 -15.16
C PHE A 26 21.48 22.52 -16.48
N GLU A 27 20.55 22.98 -17.29
CA GLU A 27 20.26 22.41 -18.60
C GLU A 27 21.08 23.17 -19.65
N ALA A 28 22.18 22.57 -20.08
CA ALA A 28 22.98 23.02 -21.20
C ALA A 28 23.21 21.83 -22.16
N PRO A 29 23.47 22.08 -23.46
CA PRO A 29 23.81 21.01 -24.40
C PRO A 29 25.00 20.19 -23.86
N GLY A 30 24.78 18.91 -23.56
CA GLY A 30 25.79 18.00 -23.00
C GLY A 30 25.86 17.94 -21.45
N ALA A 31 25.11 18.77 -20.73
CA ALA A 31 24.97 18.65 -19.29
C ALA A 31 23.94 17.56 -18.92
N LEU A 32 24.18 16.82 -17.83
CA LEU A 32 23.24 15.84 -17.31
C LEU A 32 21.96 16.56 -16.83
N GLY A 33 20.90 16.50 -17.64
CA GLY A 33 19.60 17.10 -17.34
C GLY A 33 18.91 16.43 -16.15
N ARG A 34 17.96 17.15 -15.52
CA ARG A 34 17.18 16.70 -14.35
C ARG A 34 16.43 15.37 -14.59
N SER A 35 16.16 15.02 -15.84
CA SER A 35 15.60 13.73 -16.26
C SER A 35 16.44 12.53 -15.82
N TYR A 36 17.73 12.72 -15.51
CA TYR A 36 18.60 11.65 -15.01
C TYR A 36 18.38 11.33 -13.53
N HIS A 37 17.89 12.28 -12.72
CA HIS A 37 17.82 12.13 -11.26
C HIS A 37 16.40 12.04 -10.68
N VAL A 38 15.35 12.40 -11.43
CA VAL A 38 13.98 12.33 -10.94
C VAL A 38 13.24 11.17 -11.60
N ARG A 39 13.24 10.00 -10.95
CA ARG A 39 12.21 8.99 -11.23
C ARG A 39 10.89 9.56 -10.71
N LEU A 40 9.96 9.89 -11.60
CA LEU A 40 8.62 10.26 -11.17
C LEU A 40 8.05 9.10 -10.32
N PRO A 41 7.46 9.38 -9.15
CA PRO A 41 6.87 8.34 -8.33
C PRO A 41 5.78 7.64 -9.14
N SER A 42 5.94 6.33 -9.35
CA SER A 42 4.95 5.52 -10.04
C SER A 42 3.71 5.38 -9.16
N HIS A 43 2.72 6.23 -9.39
CA HIS A 43 1.46 6.30 -8.63
C HIS A 43 0.77 4.94 -8.46
N ARG A 44 0.90 4.03 -9.44
CA ARG A 44 0.37 2.66 -9.36
C ARG A 44 0.95 1.86 -8.19
N ARG A 45 2.26 2.00 -7.90
CA ARG A 45 2.91 1.27 -6.78
C ARG A 45 2.48 1.83 -5.42
N ALA A 46 2.16 3.13 -5.37
CA ALA A 46 1.70 3.78 -4.14
C ALA A 46 0.32 3.28 -3.68
N ILE A 47 -0.55 2.84 -4.60
CA ILE A 47 -1.90 2.33 -4.26
C ILE A 47 -1.92 0.82 -4.06
N LEU A 48 -1.12 0.07 -4.83
CA LEU A 48 -1.09 -1.40 -4.71
C LEU A 48 -0.57 -1.87 -3.34
N THR A 49 0.39 -1.15 -2.77
CA THR A 49 1.01 -1.51 -1.48
C THR A 49 0.01 -1.48 -0.30
N PRO A 50 -0.73 -0.38 -0.04
CA PRO A 50 -1.73 -0.37 1.03
C PRO A 50 -2.89 -1.32 0.77
N LEU A 51 -3.30 -1.51 -0.50
CA LEU A 51 -4.36 -2.47 -0.84
C LEU A 51 -3.94 -3.91 -0.50
N LEU A 52 -2.72 -4.30 -0.86
CA LEU A 52 -2.18 -5.63 -0.55
C LEU A 52 -2.07 -5.84 0.97
N PHE A 53 -1.64 -4.81 1.71
CA PHE A 53 -1.56 -4.86 3.16
C PHE A 53 -2.93 -5.07 3.81
N LEU A 54 -3.95 -4.38 3.32
CA LEU A 54 -5.32 -4.47 3.84
C LEU A 54 -5.92 -5.85 3.57
N LEU A 55 -5.68 -6.41 2.38
CA LEU A 55 -6.04 -7.79 2.05
C LEU A 55 -5.34 -8.79 2.99
N LEU A 56 -4.02 -8.64 3.19
CA LEU A 56 -3.24 -9.50 4.09
C LEU A 56 -3.81 -9.50 5.52
N CYS A 57 -4.11 -8.32 6.06
CA CYS A 57 -4.74 -8.18 7.38
C CYS A 57 -6.12 -8.87 7.44
N GLY A 58 -6.94 -8.74 6.39
CA GLY A 58 -8.23 -9.42 6.31
C GLY A 58 -8.10 -10.94 6.32
N PHE A 59 -7.15 -11.50 5.56
CA PHE A 59 -6.89 -12.93 5.54
C PHE A 59 -6.31 -13.44 6.86
N LEU A 60 -5.41 -12.70 7.49
CA LEU A 60 -4.87 -13.04 8.82
C LEU A 60 -5.97 -13.09 9.87
N LEU A 61 -6.83 -12.07 9.93
CA LEU A 61 -7.96 -12.02 10.86
C LEU A 61 -8.94 -13.18 10.62
N LYS A 62 -9.24 -13.49 9.35
CA LYS A 62 -10.11 -14.62 9.00
C LYS A 62 -9.48 -15.96 9.40
N GLY A 63 -8.17 -16.11 9.21
CA GLY A 63 -7.41 -17.31 9.59
C GLY A 63 -7.31 -17.52 11.10
N THR A 64 -7.10 -16.44 11.88
CA THR A 64 -7.11 -16.53 13.35
C THR A 64 -8.50 -16.85 13.88
N LEU A 65 -9.55 -16.25 13.31
CA LEU A 65 -10.93 -16.56 13.66
C LEU A 65 -11.25 -18.04 13.39
N TYR A 66 -10.82 -18.56 12.25
CA TYR A 66 -10.97 -19.99 11.92
C TYR A 66 -10.23 -20.89 12.92
N HIS A 67 -9.01 -20.54 13.31
CA HIS A 67 -8.21 -21.29 14.27
C HIS A 67 -8.81 -21.28 15.69
N VAL A 68 -9.37 -20.14 16.13
CA VAL A 68 -9.97 -20.01 17.47
C VAL A 68 -11.34 -20.70 17.55
N VAL A 69 -12.15 -20.63 16.49
CA VAL A 69 -13.49 -21.23 16.44
C VAL A 69 -13.44 -22.75 16.20
N GLY A 70 -12.38 -23.23 15.55
CA GLY A 70 -12.24 -24.64 15.18
C GLY A 70 -13.00 -24.97 13.89
N ALA A 71 -12.46 -25.94 13.14
CA ALA A 71 -12.93 -26.26 11.78
C ALA A 71 -14.41 -26.66 11.72
N GLU A 72 -14.92 -27.42 12.69
CA GLU A 72 -16.30 -27.92 12.70
C GLU A 72 -17.34 -26.84 12.99
N SER A 73 -17.11 -25.97 13.98
CA SER A 73 -18.06 -24.89 14.31
C SER A 73 -18.10 -23.82 13.21
N TYR A 74 -16.99 -23.63 12.48
CA TYR A 74 -16.92 -22.66 11.39
C TYR A 74 -17.77 -23.08 10.18
N ASP A 75 -17.66 -24.34 9.72
CA ASP A 75 -18.45 -24.82 8.58
C ASP A 75 -19.95 -24.84 8.89
N GLY A 76 -20.34 -25.16 10.14
CA GLY A 76 -21.73 -25.05 10.58
C GLY A 76 -22.30 -23.62 10.48
N ARG A 77 -21.50 -22.61 10.88
CA ARG A 77 -21.89 -21.19 10.82
C ARG A 77 -21.91 -20.65 9.40
N VAL A 78 -20.98 -21.07 8.54
CA VAL A 78 -20.96 -20.72 7.11
C VAL A 78 -22.16 -21.33 6.38
N THR A 79 -22.55 -22.55 6.73
CA THR A 79 -23.72 -23.21 6.16
C THR A 79 -25.01 -22.50 6.57
N ALA A 80 -25.13 -22.11 7.85
CA ALA A 80 -26.25 -21.32 8.35
C ALA A 80 -26.36 -19.94 7.67
N LEU A 81 -25.22 -19.27 7.42
CA LEU A 81 -25.16 -18.00 6.69
C LEU A 81 -25.60 -18.14 5.23
N ARG A 82 -25.29 -19.27 4.57
CA ARG A 82 -25.73 -19.54 3.19
C ARG A 82 -27.24 -19.78 3.08
N THR A 83 -27.87 -20.27 4.14
CA THR A 83 -29.32 -20.52 4.18
C THR A 83 -30.14 -19.33 4.67
N GLY A 84 -29.49 -18.23 5.06
CA GLY A 84 -30.13 -16.98 5.52
C GLY A 84 -30.85 -16.20 4.41
N LYS A 85 -31.49 -15.08 4.76
CA LYS A 85 -32.26 -14.23 3.84
C LYS A 85 -31.69 -12.81 3.77
N GLY A 86 -31.69 -12.19 2.60
CA GLY A 86 -31.14 -10.83 2.43
C GLY A 86 -29.63 -10.84 2.20
N ILE A 87 -28.85 -10.19 3.07
CA ILE A 87 -27.39 -9.99 2.90
C ILE A 87 -26.53 -11.14 3.45
N GLU A 88 -27.12 -12.02 4.27
CA GLU A 88 -26.44 -13.15 4.91
C GLU A 88 -25.81 -14.16 3.92
N PRO A 89 -26.42 -14.50 2.76
CA PRO A 89 -25.83 -15.40 1.79
C PRO A 89 -24.53 -14.87 1.17
N VAL A 90 -24.38 -13.55 1.05
CA VAL A 90 -23.15 -12.90 0.56
C VAL A 90 -22.03 -13.09 1.58
N GLY A 91 -22.35 -12.95 2.87
CA GLY A 91 -21.44 -13.25 3.97
C GLY A 91 -21.03 -14.73 4.00
N GLY A 92 -21.98 -15.64 3.76
CA GLY A 92 -21.72 -17.09 3.65
C GLY A 92 -20.83 -17.46 2.46
N TRP A 93 -20.93 -16.75 1.33
CA TRP A 93 -20.02 -16.92 0.19
C TRP A 93 -18.63 -16.37 0.48
N LEU A 94 -18.55 -15.16 1.06
CA LEU A 94 -17.29 -14.52 1.44
C LEU A 94 -16.54 -15.27 2.56
N MET A 95 -17.25 -15.92 3.47
CA MET A 95 -16.69 -16.66 4.60
C MET A 95 -16.28 -18.10 4.26
N GLN A 96 -16.48 -18.61 3.04
CA GLN A 96 -15.99 -19.94 2.69
C GLN A 96 -14.50 -20.09 3.01
N ALA A 97 -14.12 -21.24 3.56
CA ALA A 97 -12.75 -21.56 3.91
C ALA A 97 -11.92 -21.76 2.64
N GLU A 98 -11.45 -20.64 2.07
CA GLU A 98 -10.58 -20.66 0.90
C GLU A 98 -9.24 -21.35 1.20
N PRO A 99 -8.56 -21.90 0.17
CA PRO A 99 -7.24 -22.53 0.32
C PRO A 99 -6.23 -21.64 1.05
N ALA A 100 -6.30 -20.33 0.86
CA ALA A 100 -5.47 -19.34 1.56
C ALA A 100 -5.72 -19.32 3.08
N THR A 101 -7.00 -19.36 3.52
CA THR A 101 -7.37 -19.39 4.94
C THR A 101 -6.86 -20.68 5.62
N ARG A 102 -6.98 -21.83 4.93
CA ARG A 102 -6.47 -23.12 5.42
C ARG A 102 -4.95 -23.14 5.51
N PHE A 103 -4.26 -22.53 4.53
CA PHE A 103 -2.80 -22.42 4.54
C PHE A 103 -2.31 -21.56 5.72
N ILE A 104 -2.95 -20.41 5.97
CA ILE A 104 -2.60 -19.53 7.10
C ILE A 104 -2.82 -20.25 8.44
N ALA A 105 -3.95 -20.96 8.60
CA ALA A 105 -4.21 -21.74 9.81
C ALA A 105 -3.13 -22.81 10.05
N ALA A 106 -2.71 -23.53 9.00
CA ALA A 106 -1.64 -24.52 9.10
C ALA A 106 -0.28 -23.92 9.50
N GLN A 107 0.04 -22.71 9.02
CA GLN A 107 1.27 -22.01 9.41
C GLN A 107 1.24 -21.57 10.88
N ILE A 108 0.08 -21.09 11.37
CA ILE A 108 -0.10 -20.73 12.78
C ILE A 108 0.13 -21.96 13.67
N THR A 109 -0.48 -23.10 13.33
CA THR A 109 -0.29 -24.36 14.09
C THR A 109 1.17 -24.81 14.10
N ARG A 110 1.88 -24.72 12.96
CA ARG A 110 3.31 -25.04 12.88
C ARG A 110 4.19 -24.09 13.70
N GLY A 111 3.90 -22.79 13.66
CA GLY A 111 4.62 -21.80 14.47
C GLY A 111 4.43 -22.02 15.97
N LEU A 112 3.20 -22.33 16.40
CA LEU A 112 2.91 -22.66 17.80
C LEU A 112 3.61 -23.95 18.26
N ALA A 113 3.76 -24.94 17.38
CA ALA A 113 4.47 -26.18 17.67
C ALA A 113 6.00 -25.99 17.79
N LEU A 114 6.57 -24.92 17.23
CA LEU A 114 8.01 -24.60 17.36
C LEU A 114 8.35 -23.82 18.63
N ILE A 115 7.35 -23.21 19.28
CA ILE A 115 7.52 -22.39 20.49
C ILE A 115 7.28 -23.20 21.78
N ARG A 116 6.71 -24.40 21.66
CA ARG A 116 6.42 -25.32 22.76
C ARG A 116 7.48 -26.40 22.88
#